data_AF-R9INJ0-F1
#
_entry.id   AF-R9INJ0-F1
#
_cell.length_a   1.000
_cell.length_b   1.000
_cell.length_c   1.000
_cell.angle_alpha   90.00
_cell.angle_beta   90.00
_cell.angle_gamma   90.00
#
_symmetry.space_group_name_H-M   'P 1'
#
loop_
_entity.id
_entity.type
_entity.pdbx_description
1 polymer ?
#
loop_
_entity_poly.entity_id
_entity_poly.type
_entity_poly.pdbx_seq_one_letter_code
_entity_poly.pdbx_strand_id
1 'polypeptide(L)'
;MKVKFTAEIIDDDGNVVGKRTSEEGGIPSMETFDISTREGFLRDFDLLEKAVLKARNQIGADAADEILKGTQKKTADPRTGKERQL
;
A
#
# COMPACT_ATOMS: atom_id res chain seq x y z
N MET A 1 10.59 -17.16 14.31
CA MET A 1 9.20 -16.73 14.00
C MET A 1 9.07 -16.40 12.50
N LYS A 2 7.89 -16.58 11.86
CA LYS A 2 7.63 -16.03 10.51
C LYS A 2 7.10 -14.59 10.66
N VAL A 3 7.68 -13.63 9.95
CA VAL A 3 7.21 -12.23 9.97
C VAL A 3 6.37 -11.94 8.74
N LYS A 4 5.24 -11.27 8.98
CA LYS A 4 4.32 -10.78 7.96
C LYS A 4 4.16 -9.28 8.14
N PHE A 5 4.30 -8.53 7.05
CA PHE A 5 3.91 -7.13 7.04
C PHE A 5 2.53 -7.01 6.40
N THR A 6 1.63 -6.32 7.08
CA THR A 6 0.29 -6.01 6.58
C THR A 6 0.13 -4.51 6.63
N ALA A 7 -0.35 -3.92 5.54
CA ALA A 7 -0.72 -2.51 5.55
C ALA A 7 -2.08 -2.29 4.87
N GLU A 8 -2.75 -1.27 5.36
CA GLU A 8 -4.09 -0.86 4.99
C GLU A 8 -4.19 0.66 5.15
N ILE A 9 -5.06 1.28 4.36
CA ILE A 9 -5.40 2.70 4.50
C ILE A 9 -6.77 2.75 5.16
N ILE A 10 -6.93 3.54 6.20
CA ILE A 10 -8.18 3.66 6.96
C ILE A 10 -8.64 5.11 6.89
N ASP A 11 -9.92 5.33 6.59
CA ASP A 11 -10.54 6.66 6.61
C ASP A 11 -10.90 7.10 8.04
N ASP A 12 -11.40 8.33 8.17
CA ASP A 12 -11.77 8.90 9.47
C ASP A 12 -12.94 8.17 10.15
N ASP A 13 -13.71 7.37 9.40
CA ASP A 13 -14.83 6.55 9.88
C ASP A 13 -14.39 5.13 10.28
N GLY A 14 -13.10 4.80 10.10
CA GLY A 14 -12.55 3.48 10.42
C GLY A 14 -12.73 2.45 9.31
N ASN A 15 -13.18 2.84 8.10
CA ASN A 15 -13.30 1.92 6.98
C ASN A 15 -11.98 1.76 6.25
N VAL A 16 -11.69 0.54 5.79
CA VAL A 16 -10.53 0.29 4.94
C VAL A 16 -10.78 0.86 3.56
N VAL A 17 -9.95 1.82 3.17
CA VAL A 17 -9.91 2.41 1.83
C VAL A 17 -9.10 1.47 0.93
N GLY A 18 -9.84 0.71 0.13
CA GLY A 18 -9.33 -0.23 -0.85
C GLY A 18 -8.93 -1.59 -0.31
N LYS A 19 -7.83 -2.17 -0.82
CA LYS A 19 -7.42 -3.53 -0.47
C LYS A 19 -6.32 -3.54 0.59
N ARG A 20 -6.49 -4.43 1.57
CA ARG A 20 -5.43 -4.83 2.49
C ARG A 20 -4.39 -5.64 1.73
N THR A 21 -3.12 -5.24 1.84
CA THR A 21 -2.01 -5.98 1.23
C THR A 21 -1.13 -6.54 2.33
N SER A 22 -0.63 -7.75 2.07
CA SER A 22 0.33 -8.40 2.95
C SER A 22 1.47 -8.97 2.15
N GLU A 23 2.68 -8.86 2.69
CA GLU A 23 3.85 -9.57 2.19
C GLU A 23 4.26 -10.63 3.20
N GLU A 24 4.26 -11.88 2.74
CA GLU A 24 4.69 -13.07 3.48
C GLU A 24 5.89 -13.68 2.75
N GLY A 25 7.09 -13.29 3.17
CA GLY A 25 8.35 -13.76 2.57
C GLY A 25 9.32 -12.62 2.31
N GLY A 26 10.60 -12.82 2.64
CA GLY A 26 11.64 -11.81 2.47
C GLY A 26 11.74 -10.78 3.60
N ILE A 27 10.88 -10.86 4.62
CA ILE A 27 10.98 -10.04 5.83
C ILE A 27 11.79 -10.83 6.87
N PRO A 28 13.03 -10.40 7.20
CA PRO A 28 13.79 -11.04 8.26
C PRO A 28 13.08 -10.86 9.60
N SER A 29 13.10 -11.91 10.43
CA SER A 29 12.60 -11.81 11.80
C SER A 29 13.55 -10.96 12.63
N MET A 30 13.03 -10.12 13.51
CA MET A 30 13.87 -9.42 14.49
C MET A 30 14.68 -10.40 15.37
N GLU A 31 14.16 -11.62 15.58
CA GLU A 31 14.87 -12.70 16.28
C GLU A 31 16.07 -13.25 15.48
N THR A 32 16.10 -13.04 14.17
CA THR A 32 17.16 -13.51 13.26
C THR A 32 18.15 -12.41 12.89
N PHE A 33 18.00 -11.19 13.44
CA PHE A 33 18.93 -10.10 13.17
C PHE A 33 20.29 -10.42 13.77
N ASP A 34 21.32 -10.18 12.98
CA ASP A 34 22.70 -10.18 13.42
C ASP A 34 22.97 -8.95 14.30
N ILE A 35 22.62 -9.05 15.58
CA ILE A 35 22.90 -8.03 16.59
C ILE A 35 24.34 -8.09 17.11
N SER A 36 25.16 -9.03 16.60
CA SER A 36 26.53 -9.22 17.09
C SER A 36 27.47 -8.13 16.61
N THR A 37 27.13 -7.48 15.48
CA THR A 37 27.90 -6.38 14.90
C THR A 37 26.97 -5.28 14.42
N ARG A 38 27.49 -4.05 14.36
CA ARG A 38 26.73 -2.92 13.80
C ARG A 38 26.41 -3.15 12.33
N GLU A 39 27.37 -3.68 11.58
CA GLU A 39 27.25 -3.94 10.15
C GLU A 39 26.22 -5.04 9.86
N GLY A 40 26.22 -6.10 10.67
CA GLY A 40 25.23 -7.17 10.61
C GLY A 40 23.82 -6.65 10.86
N PHE A 41 23.65 -5.84 11.91
CA PHE A 41 22.35 -5.27 12.26
C PHE A 41 21.82 -4.37 11.14
N LEU A 42 22.67 -3.48 10.60
CA LEU A 42 22.26 -2.56 9.54
C LEU A 42 21.89 -3.30 8.25
N ARG A 43 22.60 -4.38 7.90
CA ARG A 43 22.27 -5.21 6.74
C ARG A 43 20.90 -5.86 6.89
N ASP A 44 20.62 -6.43 8.06
CA ASP A 44 19.36 -7.15 8.29
C ASP A 44 18.18 -6.17 8.44
N PHE A 45 18.44 -4.97 8.98
CA PHE A 45 17.49 -3.86 9.00
C PHE A 45 17.16 -3.35 7.58
N ASP A 46 18.16 -3.20 6.70
CA ASP A 46 17.95 -2.79 5.30
C ASP A 46 17.10 -3.81 4.53
N LEU A 47 17.26 -5.11 4.80
CA LEU A 47 16.40 -6.16 4.24
C LEU A 47 14.94 -6.03 4.70
N LEU A 48 14.72 -5.74 5.98
CA LEU A 48 13.40 -5.42 6.52
C LEU A 48 12.80 -4.18 5.84
N GLU A 49 13.57 -3.08 5.76
CA GLU A 49 13.12 -1.81 5.18
C GLU A 49 12.73 -1.98 3.70
N LYS A 50 13.54 -2.69 2.91
CA LYS A 50 13.23 -3.00 1.50
C LYS A 50 11.92 -3.74 1.33
N ALA A 51 11.66 -4.75 2.18
CA ALA A 51 10.42 -5.51 2.09
C ALA A 51 9.19 -4.67 2.49
N VAL A 52 9.32 -3.83 3.52
CA VAL A 52 8.28 -2.87 3.93
C VAL A 52 8.01 -1.84 2.84
N LEU A 53 9.05 -1.26 2.23
CA LEU A 53 8.92 -0.29 1.14
C LEU A 53 8.21 -0.88 -0.08
N LYS A 54 8.53 -2.13 -0.43
CA LYS A 54 7.85 -2.84 -1.52
C LYS A 54 6.36 -3.00 -1.24
N ALA A 55 5.99 -3.47 -0.05
CA ALA A 55 4.59 -3.62 0.35
C ALA A 55 3.85 -2.27 0.36
N ARG A 56 4.47 -1.21 0.89
CA ARG A 56 3.92 0.16 0.88
C ARG A 56 3.65 0.65 -0.55
N ASN A 57 4.62 0.49 -1.45
CA ASN A 57 4.48 0.93 -2.83
C ASN A 57 3.34 0.20 -3.55
N GLN A 58 3.16 -1.10 -3.28
CA GLN A 58 2.04 -1.85 -3.83
C GLN A 58 0.70 -1.31 -3.34
N ILE A 59 0.55 -1.03 -2.05
CA ILE A 59 -0.69 -0.45 -1.49
C ILE A 59 -0.96 0.94 -2.07
N GLY A 60 0.08 1.78 -2.17
CA GLY A 60 -0.05 3.10 -2.76
C GLY A 60 -0.52 3.02 -4.22
N ALA A 61 0.00 2.07 -4.99
CA ALA A 61 -0.44 1.82 -6.36
C ALA A 61 -1.89 1.32 -6.42
N ASP A 62 -2.25 0.33 -5.60
CA ASP A 62 -3.60 -0.23 -5.55
C ASP A 62 -4.64 0.83 -5.13
N ALA A 63 -4.34 1.63 -4.10
CA ALA A 63 -5.19 2.72 -3.63
C ALA A 63 -5.32 3.85 -4.66
N ALA A 64 -4.21 4.23 -5.31
CA ALA A 64 -4.26 5.20 -6.40
C ALA A 64 -5.15 4.70 -7.54
N ASP A 65 -5.02 3.43 -7.92
CA ASP A 65 -5.85 2.80 -8.94
C ASP A 65 -7.33 2.85 -8.58
N GLU A 66 -7.70 2.51 -7.35
CA GLU A 66 -9.10 2.52 -6.91
C GLU A 66 -9.68 3.93 -6.82
N ILE A 67 -8.94 4.87 -6.24
CA ILE A 67 -9.36 6.27 -6.11
C ILE A 67 -9.51 6.89 -7.50
N LEU A 68 -8.51 6.74 -8.37
CA LEU A 68 -8.51 7.32 -9.71
C LEU A 68 -9.60 6.71 -10.60
N LYS A 69 -9.81 5.38 -10.56
CA LYS A 69 -10.92 4.71 -11.26
C LYS A 69 -12.29 5.15 -10.72
N GLY A 70 -12.41 5.36 -9.41
CA GLY A 70 -13.61 5.89 -8.77
C GLY A 70 -13.94 7.32 -9.22
N THR A 71 -12.93 8.20 -9.32
CA THR A 71 -13.10 9.57 -9.82
C THR A 71 -13.44 9.64 -11.31
N GLN A 72 -12.92 8.73 -12.15
CA GLN A 72 -13.28 8.66 -13.58
C GLN A 72 -14.76 8.27 -13.78
N LYS A 73 -15.31 7.38 -12.93
CA LYS A 73 -16.74 7.06 -12.97
C LYS A 73 -17.64 8.22 -12.54
N LYS A 74 -17.18 9.08 -11.61
CA LYS A 74 -17.94 10.26 -11.15
C LYS A 74 -17.93 11.42 -12.15
N THR A 75 -16.94 11.51 -13.04
CA THR A 75 -16.86 12.57 -14.06
C THR A 75 -17.65 12.24 -15.34
N ALA A 76 -18.08 10.99 -15.51
CA ALA A 76 -19.01 10.59 -16.55
C ALA A 76 -20.49 10.79 -16.10
N ASP A 77 -20.92 12.03 -15.83
CA ASP A 77 -22.37 12.33 -15.85
C ASP A 77 -22.80 12.57 -17.30
N PRO A 78 -23.72 11.77 -17.89
CA PRO A 78 -24.20 11.97 -19.26
C PRO A 78 -25.10 13.19 -19.45
N ARG A 79 -25.41 13.98 -18.40
CA ARG A 79 -26.51 14.97 -18.45
C ARG A 79 -26.15 16.39 -18.88
N THR A 80 -24.93 16.67 -19.35
CA THR A 80 -24.56 18.01 -19.87
C THR A 80 -24.56 18.14 -21.39
N GLY A 81 -25.04 17.13 -22.13
CA GLY A 81 -25.19 17.20 -23.58
C GLY A 81 -26.64 17.28 -24.04
N LYS A 82 -27.25 18.47 -24.02
CA LYS A 82 -28.17 18.90 -25.10
C LYS A 82 -28.40 20.40 -25.06
N GLU A 83 -27.75 21.04 -26.01
CA GLU A 83 -27.95 22.42 -26.44
C GLU A 83 -29.43 22.76 -26.57
N ARG A 84 -29.77 23.98 -26.17
CA ARG A 84 -30.93 24.69 -26.70
C ARG A 84 -30.76 24.79 -28.21
N GLN A 85 -31.65 24.17 -28.97
CA GLN A 85 -31.95 24.62 -30.33
C GLN A 85 -33.45 24.92 -30.38
N LEU A 86 -33.69 26.24 -30.49
CA LEU A 86 -34.82 26.98 -31.08
C LEU A 86 -36.20 26.33 -31.07
#